data_AF-A0A8E6B4G5-F1
#
_entry.id   AF-A0A8E6B4G5-F1
#
_cell.length_a   1.000
_cell.length_b   1.000
_cell.length_c   1.000
_cell.angle_alpha   90.00
_cell.angle_beta   90.00
_cell.angle_gamma   90.00
#
_symmetry.space_group_name_H-M   'P 1'
#
loop_
_entity.id
_entity.type
_entity.pdbx_description
1 polymer ?
#
loop_
_entity_poly.entity_id
_entity_poly.type
_entity_poly.pdbx_seq_one_letter_code
_entity_poly.pdbx_strand_id
1 'polypeptide(L)'
;MNPTQQEIDRAAFIRKICESPFDPTPRLIYADWLEDIGQEGQAILVRRSVPGPARGVLILSIEEKVFVNPKAKGVFDSIKFDVPTFFANAQEIFLKFPIIEVSIKGKKPQKARQNEYWVWVSDQFSNHRLINSNSVPQRFIDLMCHQPNRTGIAFHTCREAIDALSRACVDYGREQAGLPAIDWEKLA
;
A
#
# COMPACT_ATOMS: atom_id res chain seq x y z
N MET A 1 5.13 30.97 -42.58
CA MET A 1 3.84 30.28 -42.36
C MET A 1 3.44 30.51 -40.93
N ASN A 2 2.20 30.91 -40.67
CA ASN A 2 1.72 31.05 -39.30
C ASN A 2 1.52 29.65 -38.70
N PRO A 3 1.91 29.43 -37.43
CA PRO A 3 1.66 28.16 -36.78
C PRO A 3 0.16 27.90 -36.70
N THR A 4 -0.20 26.64 -36.92
CA THR A 4 -1.57 26.15 -36.75
C THR A 4 -1.97 26.21 -35.27
N GLN A 5 -3.27 26.28 -34.99
CA GLN A 5 -3.78 26.28 -33.60
C GLN A 5 -3.29 25.04 -32.82
N GLN A 6 -3.21 23.88 -33.49
CA GLN A 6 -2.71 22.63 -32.90
C GLN A 6 -1.24 22.73 -32.45
N GLU A 7 -0.39 23.41 -33.22
CA GLU A 7 1.01 23.61 -32.85
C GLU A 7 1.16 24.54 -31.64
N ILE A 8 0.29 25.56 -31.55
CA ILE A 8 0.23 26.49 -30.41
C ILE A 8 -0.20 25.74 -29.14
N ASP A 9 -1.28 24.97 -29.21
CA ASP A 9 -1.83 24.20 -28.07
C ASP A 9 -0.82 23.17 -27.58
N ARG A 10 -0.18 22.44 -28.51
CA ARG A 10 0.89 21.48 -28.18
C ARG A 10 2.06 22.14 -27.46
N ALA A 11 2.51 23.30 -27.92
CA ALA A 11 3.59 24.03 -27.28
C ALA A 11 3.22 24.48 -25.86
N ALA A 12 1.96 24.87 -25.64
CA ALA A 12 1.47 25.23 -24.31
C ALA A 12 1.48 24.04 -23.33
N PHE A 13 1.05 22.84 -23.78
CA PHE A 13 1.12 21.63 -22.97
C PHE A 13 2.56 21.24 -22.62
N ILE A 14 3.46 21.23 -23.61
CA ILE A 14 4.87 20.89 -23.38
C ILE A 14 5.49 21.86 -22.38
N ARG A 15 5.22 23.16 -22.52
CA ARG A 15 5.69 24.18 -21.56
C ARG A 15 5.22 23.88 -20.14
N LYS A 16 3.94 23.56 -19.94
CA LYS A 16 3.40 23.20 -18.62
C LYS A 16 4.04 21.95 -18.01
N ILE A 17 4.33 20.95 -18.84
CA ILE A 17 5.04 19.74 -18.41
C ILE A 17 6.47 20.08 -17.96
N CYS A 18 7.16 20.98 -18.68
CA CYS A 18 8.50 21.43 -18.30
C CYS A 18 8.51 22.31 -17.03
N GLU A 19 7.48 23.12 -16.82
CA GLU A 19 7.33 23.96 -15.61
C GLU A 19 7.14 23.12 -14.33
N SER A 20 6.63 21.89 -14.43
CA SER A 20 6.38 21.01 -13.28
C SER A 20 6.61 19.54 -13.63
N PRO A 21 7.88 19.10 -13.78
CA PRO A 21 8.22 17.78 -14.32
C PRO A 21 7.82 16.62 -13.41
N PHE A 22 7.48 16.85 -12.15
CA PHE A 22 7.03 15.81 -11.22
C PHE A 22 5.50 15.78 -11.02
N ASP A 23 4.77 16.77 -11.57
CA ASP A 23 3.31 16.76 -11.55
C ASP A 23 2.79 15.87 -12.70
N PRO A 24 2.01 14.81 -12.42
CA PRO A 24 1.42 13.99 -13.46
C PRO A 24 0.30 14.70 -14.22
N THR A 25 -0.33 15.73 -13.64
CA THR A 25 -1.56 16.36 -14.15
C THR A 25 -1.40 16.95 -15.56
N PRO A 26 -0.38 17.78 -15.85
CA PRO A 26 -0.23 18.37 -17.19
C PRO A 26 0.00 17.32 -18.28
N ARG A 27 0.67 16.21 -17.95
CA ARG A 27 0.93 15.11 -18.89
C ARG A 27 -0.33 14.31 -19.20
N LEU A 28 -1.20 14.09 -18.21
CA LEU A 28 -2.46 13.38 -18.42
C LEU A 28 -3.42 14.19 -19.30
N ILE A 29 -3.57 15.50 -19.02
CA ILE A 29 -4.37 16.40 -19.86
C ILE A 29 -3.82 16.44 -21.29
N TYR A 30 -2.49 16.47 -21.45
CA TYR A 30 -1.86 16.40 -22.78
C TYR A 30 -2.15 15.07 -23.50
N ALA A 31 -2.21 13.96 -22.78
CA ALA A 31 -2.59 12.67 -23.37
C ALA A 31 -4.05 12.63 -23.82
N ASP A 32 -4.98 13.20 -23.05
CA ASP A 32 -6.39 13.31 -23.43
C ASP A 32 -6.53 14.17 -24.70
N TRP A 33 -5.82 15.29 -24.77
CA TRP A 33 -5.79 16.13 -25.97
C TRP A 33 -5.22 15.40 -27.20
N LEU A 34 -4.16 14.59 -27.03
CA LEU A 34 -3.61 13.78 -28.12
C LEU A 34 -4.63 12.76 -28.65
N GLU A 35 -5.45 12.18 -27.78
CA GLU A 35 -6.52 11.26 -28.15
C GLU A 35 -7.63 11.97 -28.93
N ASP A 36 -8.04 13.16 -28.49
CA ASP A 36 -9.06 13.98 -29.16
C ASP A 36 -8.68 14.36 -30.60
N ILE A 37 -7.38 14.51 -30.88
CA ILE A 37 -6.87 14.81 -32.24
C ILE A 37 -6.47 13.56 -33.04
N GLY A 38 -6.79 12.35 -32.55
CA GLY A 38 -6.54 11.09 -33.23
C GLY A 38 -5.11 10.54 -33.13
N GLN A 39 -4.30 11.04 -32.19
CA GLN A 39 -2.93 10.56 -31.91
C GLN A 39 -2.86 9.58 -30.74
N GLU A 40 -3.74 8.59 -30.73
CA GLU A 40 -3.89 7.61 -29.64
C GLU A 40 -2.58 6.89 -29.26
N GLY A 41 -1.75 6.54 -30.25
CA GLY A 41 -0.46 5.90 -30.01
C GLY A 41 0.50 6.77 -29.18
N GLN A 42 0.50 8.09 -29.37
CA GLN A 42 1.29 9.01 -28.55
C GLN A 42 0.66 9.24 -27.18
N ALA A 43 -0.67 9.33 -27.11
CA ALA A 43 -1.40 9.45 -25.84
C ALA A 43 -1.04 8.29 -24.88
N ILE A 44 -0.97 7.05 -25.40
CA ILE A 44 -0.55 5.87 -24.64
C ILE A 44 0.87 6.00 -24.11
N LEU A 45 1.82 6.46 -24.95
CA LEU A 45 3.21 6.63 -24.54
C LEU A 45 3.35 7.68 -23.43
N VAL A 46 2.65 8.80 -23.56
CA VAL A 46 2.62 9.86 -22.53
C VAL A 46 2.04 9.30 -21.22
N ARG A 47 0.90 8.60 -21.25
CA ARG A 47 0.28 7.99 -20.05
C ARG A 47 1.17 6.96 -19.37
N ARG A 48 1.99 6.21 -20.13
CA ARG A 48 3.00 5.27 -19.59
C ARG A 48 4.22 5.97 -18.98
N SER A 49 4.59 7.14 -19.50
CA SER A 49 5.70 7.96 -18.98
C SER A 49 5.33 8.75 -17.72
N VAL A 50 4.03 8.99 -17.51
CA VAL A 50 3.53 9.46 -16.23
C VAL A 50 3.71 8.30 -15.26
N PRO A 51 4.32 8.51 -14.08
CA PRO A 51 4.17 7.57 -12.98
C PRO A 51 2.68 7.54 -12.64
N GLY A 52 1.95 6.62 -13.26
CA GLY A 52 0.49 6.62 -13.21
C GLY A 52 -0.01 6.31 -11.81
N PRO A 53 -1.23 6.74 -11.44
CA PRO A 53 -1.97 6.05 -10.41
C PRO A 53 -2.27 4.64 -10.94
N ALA A 54 -1.44 3.66 -10.58
CA ALA A 54 -1.68 2.29 -10.97
C ALA A 54 -3.00 1.82 -10.33
N ARG A 55 -4.09 1.77 -11.11
CA ARG A 55 -5.09 0.70 -10.93
C ARG A 55 -4.42 -0.59 -11.39
N GLY A 56 -3.49 -1.07 -10.57
CA GLY A 56 -2.72 -2.27 -10.82
C GLY A 56 -3.01 -3.27 -9.72
N VAL A 57 -3.74 -4.32 -10.05
CA VAL A 57 -3.52 -5.61 -9.41
C VAL A 57 -2.06 -5.94 -9.73
N LEU A 58 -1.16 -5.82 -8.75
CA LEU A 58 0.17 -6.40 -8.88
C LEU A 58 -0.02 -7.91 -8.85
N ILE A 59 -0.11 -8.52 -10.02
CA ILE A 59 0.17 -9.95 -10.16
C ILE A 59 1.69 -10.05 -10.02
N LEU A 60 2.17 -10.02 -8.76
CA LEU A 60 3.42 -10.68 -8.46
C LEU A 60 3.22 -12.12 -8.94
N SER A 61 4.17 -12.63 -9.71
CA SER A 61 4.20 -14.00 -10.22
C SER A 61 4.36 -15.00 -9.07
N ILE A 62 3.35 -15.03 -8.22
CA ILE A 62 3.04 -15.97 -7.16
C ILE A 62 1.64 -16.41 -7.58
N GLU A 63 1.34 -17.70 -7.62
CA GLU A 63 0.11 -18.25 -8.22
C GLU A 63 -1.21 -17.77 -7.55
N GLU A 64 -1.15 -16.85 -6.59
CA GLU A 64 -2.29 -16.17 -5.97
C GLU A 64 -2.35 -14.67 -6.28
N LYS A 65 -3.54 -14.21 -6.69
CA LYS A 65 -3.83 -12.82 -7.03
C LYS A 65 -3.69 -11.92 -5.80
N VAL A 66 -2.65 -11.07 -5.76
CA VAL A 66 -2.48 -10.03 -4.75
C VAL A 66 -3.38 -8.85 -5.10
N PHE A 67 -4.30 -8.49 -4.18
CA PHE A 67 -5.15 -7.31 -4.34
C PHE A 67 -4.46 -6.12 -3.70
N VAL A 68 -4.21 -5.09 -4.51
CA VAL A 68 -3.62 -3.82 -4.06
C VAL A 68 -4.67 -2.73 -4.25
N ASN A 69 -4.94 -1.97 -3.19
CA ASN A 69 -5.92 -0.88 -3.22
C ASN A 69 -5.20 0.47 -3.20
N PRO A 70 -5.15 1.22 -4.31
CA PRO A 70 -4.52 2.53 -4.33
C PRO A 70 -5.43 3.59 -3.70
N LYS A 71 -4.89 4.45 -2.83
CA LYS A 71 -5.39 5.82 -2.70
C LYS A 71 -4.56 6.77 -3.56
N ALA A 72 -5.09 7.98 -3.76
CA ALA A 72 -4.53 8.98 -4.66
C ALA A 72 -3.01 9.17 -4.49
N LYS A 73 -2.31 9.41 -5.61
CA LYS A 73 -0.85 9.72 -5.73
C LYS A 73 0.15 8.55 -5.85
N GLY A 74 -0.20 7.43 -6.48
CA GLY A 74 0.82 6.47 -6.95
C GLY A 74 1.64 5.77 -5.85
N VAL A 75 1.18 5.83 -4.61
CA VAL A 75 1.70 5.07 -3.48
C VAL A 75 0.85 3.79 -3.36
N PHE A 76 1.51 2.64 -3.24
CA PHE A 76 0.83 1.38 -2.99
C PHE A 76 0.50 1.31 -1.50
N ASP A 77 -0.68 1.80 -1.12
CA ASP A 77 -0.97 1.93 0.30
C ASP A 77 -1.18 0.56 0.93
N SER A 78 -2.05 -0.31 0.38
CA SER A 78 -2.41 -1.56 1.04
C SER A 78 -2.16 -2.81 0.19
N ILE A 79 -1.48 -3.81 0.75
CA ILE A 79 -1.39 -5.18 0.20
C ILE A 79 -2.22 -6.18 1.01
N LYS A 80 -2.71 -7.25 0.37
CA LYS A 80 -3.48 -8.31 1.04
C LYS A 80 -2.89 -9.70 0.81
N PHE A 81 -2.53 -10.38 1.89
CA PHE A 81 -1.86 -11.70 1.87
C PHE A 81 -2.42 -12.62 2.96
N ASP A 82 -2.38 -13.94 2.78
CA ASP A 82 -2.37 -14.84 3.95
C ASP A 82 -1.02 -14.75 4.69
N VAL A 83 -0.96 -15.32 5.90
CA VAL A 83 0.25 -15.26 6.73
C VAL A 83 1.44 -15.93 6.04
N PRO A 84 1.41 -17.23 5.66
CA PRO A 84 2.53 -17.87 4.97
C PRO A 84 3.06 -17.08 3.76
N THR A 85 2.17 -16.65 2.87
CA THR A 85 2.56 -15.93 1.64
C THR A 85 3.21 -14.59 1.97
N PHE A 86 2.73 -13.87 3.00
CA PHE A 86 3.36 -12.63 3.43
C PHE A 86 4.80 -12.86 3.92
N PHE A 87 5.01 -13.84 4.82
CA PHE A 87 6.34 -14.13 5.38
C PHE A 87 7.35 -14.54 4.30
N ALA A 88 6.91 -15.34 3.32
CA ALA A 88 7.78 -15.81 2.24
C ALA A 88 8.24 -14.68 1.29
N ASN A 89 7.46 -13.60 1.15
CA ASN A 89 7.67 -12.58 0.11
C ASN A 89 7.96 -11.17 0.66
N ALA A 90 7.85 -10.94 1.98
CA ALA A 90 7.92 -9.60 2.57
C ALA A 90 9.17 -8.82 2.14
N GLN A 91 10.36 -9.45 2.15
CA GLN A 91 11.61 -8.80 1.75
C GLN A 91 11.55 -8.24 0.32
N GLU A 92 11.22 -9.10 -0.65
CA GLU A 92 11.21 -8.72 -2.07
C GLU A 92 10.17 -7.63 -2.36
N ILE A 93 9.00 -7.76 -1.76
CA ILE A 93 7.91 -6.81 -1.94
C ILE A 93 8.31 -5.42 -1.42
N PHE A 94 8.87 -5.33 -0.21
CA PHE A 94 9.23 -4.05 0.40
C PHE A 94 10.45 -3.38 -0.25
N LEU A 95 11.33 -4.14 -0.91
CA LEU A 95 12.39 -3.59 -1.76
C LEU A 95 11.85 -2.95 -3.05
N LYS A 96 10.73 -3.48 -3.57
CA LYS A 96 10.14 -3.04 -4.84
C LYS A 96 9.11 -1.93 -4.68
N PHE A 97 8.42 -1.88 -3.54
CA PHE A 97 7.26 -1.00 -3.36
C PHE A 97 7.30 -0.25 -2.01
N PRO A 98 6.95 1.05 -1.99
CA PRO A 98 6.85 1.83 -0.76
C PRO A 98 5.53 1.54 -0.04
N ILE A 99 5.41 0.36 0.56
CA ILE A 99 4.19 -0.10 1.25
C ILE A 99 4.08 0.51 2.65
N ILE A 100 2.89 1.01 2.96
CA ILE A 100 2.58 1.65 4.25
C ILE A 100 1.38 1.03 4.98
N GLU A 101 0.65 0.10 4.36
CA GLU A 101 -0.47 -0.64 4.93
C GLU A 101 -0.44 -2.11 4.46
N VAL A 102 -0.74 -3.05 5.35
CA VAL A 102 -0.83 -4.49 5.06
C VAL A 102 -2.07 -5.07 5.72
N SER A 103 -2.85 -5.84 4.96
CA SER A 103 -4.02 -6.58 5.46
C SER A 103 -3.80 -8.08 5.36
N ILE A 104 -3.95 -8.80 6.47
CA ILE A 104 -3.83 -10.26 6.46
C ILE A 104 -5.21 -10.92 6.24
N LYS A 105 -5.32 -11.74 5.20
CA LYS A 105 -6.54 -12.42 4.78
C LYS A 105 -7.08 -13.31 5.89
N GLY A 106 -8.37 -13.15 6.18
CA GLY A 106 -9.09 -13.99 7.14
C GLY A 106 -8.78 -13.69 8.61
N LYS A 107 -7.92 -12.72 8.92
CA LYS A 107 -7.61 -12.33 10.29
C LYS A 107 -8.53 -11.20 10.75
N LYS A 108 -9.13 -11.37 11.93
CA LYS A 108 -9.94 -10.34 12.58
C LYS A 108 -9.58 -10.27 14.07
N PRO A 109 -9.49 -9.07 14.66
CA PRO A 109 -9.29 -8.94 16.09
C PRO A 109 -10.50 -9.50 16.83
N GLN A 110 -10.28 -10.02 18.03
CA GLN A 110 -11.32 -10.61 18.87
C GLN A 110 -11.73 -9.63 19.95
N LYS A 111 -13.03 -9.56 20.25
CA LYS A 111 -13.51 -8.83 21.42
C LYS A 111 -13.29 -9.67 22.67
N ALA A 112 -12.64 -9.12 23.70
CA ALA A 112 -12.43 -9.85 24.94
C ALA A 112 -13.78 -10.05 25.67
N ARG A 113 -14.03 -11.27 26.18
CA ARG A 113 -15.36 -11.68 26.70
C ARG A 113 -15.91 -10.81 27.84
N GLN A 114 -15.05 -10.14 28.61
CA GLN A 114 -15.44 -9.35 29.77
C GLN A 114 -15.16 -7.85 29.62
N ASN A 115 -14.51 -7.43 28.54
CA ASN A 115 -14.02 -6.06 28.40
C ASN A 115 -14.39 -5.45 27.06
N GLU A 116 -14.50 -4.12 27.01
CA GLU A 116 -14.88 -3.38 25.80
C GLU A 116 -13.74 -3.25 24.78
N TYR A 117 -12.61 -3.93 24.99
CA TYR A 117 -11.45 -3.87 24.11
C TYR A 117 -11.36 -5.04 23.12
N TRP A 118 -10.60 -4.79 22.07
CA TRP A 118 -10.24 -5.71 21.00
C TRP A 118 -8.82 -6.21 21.21
N VAL A 119 -8.55 -7.47 20.88
CA VAL A 119 -7.22 -8.09 21.03
C VAL A 119 -6.85 -8.91 19.82
N TRP A 120 -5.55 -9.05 19.59
CA TRP A 120 -4.98 -10.09 18.75
C TRP A 120 -4.51 -11.25 19.62
N VAL A 121 -4.86 -12.48 19.24
CA VAL A 121 -4.40 -13.68 19.95
C VAL A 121 -3.18 -14.22 19.23
N SER A 122 -2.09 -14.44 19.95
CA SER A 122 -0.90 -15.10 19.40
C SER A 122 -1.19 -16.56 19.06
N ASP A 123 -0.57 -17.05 18.00
CA ASP A 123 -0.51 -18.47 17.68
C ASP A 123 0.23 -19.31 18.75
N GLN A 124 1.14 -18.70 19.51
CA GLN A 124 1.87 -19.38 20.60
C GLN A 124 1.04 -19.61 21.88
N PHE A 125 0.04 -18.77 22.15
CA PHE A 125 -0.82 -18.90 23.34
C PHE A 125 -2.10 -19.71 23.10
N SER A 126 -2.40 -20.06 21.85
CA SER A 126 -3.46 -21.01 21.57
C SER A 126 -3.07 -22.38 22.11
N ASN A 127 -3.67 -22.80 23.25
CA ASN A 127 -3.67 -24.19 23.70
C ASN A 127 -3.84 -25.08 22.46
N HIS A 128 -2.84 -25.95 22.19
CA HIS A 128 -2.59 -26.64 20.91
C HIS A 128 -3.79 -27.36 20.25
N ARG A 129 -4.95 -27.44 20.91
CA ARG A 129 -6.17 -28.04 20.38
C ARG A 129 -7.05 -27.12 19.54
N LEU A 130 -6.87 -25.79 19.61
CA LEU A 130 -7.67 -24.84 18.84
C LEU A 130 -6.83 -23.63 18.45
N ILE A 131 -5.91 -23.79 17.49
CA ILE A 131 -5.38 -22.63 16.76
C ILE A 131 -6.58 -21.98 16.08
N ASN A 132 -7.06 -20.89 16.66
CA ASN A 132 -8.15 -20.13 16.08
C ASN A 132 -7.67 -19.61 14.73
N SER A 133 -8.47 -19.72 13.67
CA SER A 133 -8.14 -19.17 12.35
C SER A 133 -7.79 -17.68 12.39
N ASN A 134 -8.18 -16.96 13.45
CA ASN A 134 -7.86 -15.56 13.72
C ASN A 134 -6.57 -15.30 14.51
N SER A 135 -5.83 -16.33 14.95
CA SER A 135 -4.55 -16.11 15.62
C SER A 135 -3.54 -15.45 14.67
N VAL A 136 -2.65 -14.62 15.20
CA VAL A 136 -1.57 -13.99 14.44
C VAL A 136 -0.23 -14.51 14.95
N PRO A 137 0.81 -14.56 14.10
CA PRO A 137 2.15 -14.92 14.54
C PRO A 137 2.62 -14.09 15.72
N GLN A 138 3.24 -14.74 16.71
CA GLN A 138 3.84 -14.06 17.87
C GLN A 138 4.75 -12.90 17.45
N ARG A 139 5.47 -13.02 16.34
CA ARG A 139 6.33 -11.92 15.85
C ARG A 139 5.57 -10.62 15.62
N PHE A 140 4.33 -10.68 15.10
CA PHE A 140 3.51 -9.48 14.96
C PHE A 140 3.02 -8.94 16.30
N ILE A 141 2.75 -9.82 17.26
CA ILE A 141 2.42 -9.42 18.64
C ILE A 141 3.58 -8.63 19.25
N ASP A 142 4.81 -9.14 19.13
CA ASP A 142 6.00 -8.48 19.65
C ASP A 142 6.14 -7.08 19.04
N LEU A 143 6.02 -6.95 17.71
CA LEU A 143 6.12 -5.66 17.02
C LEU A 143 5.01 -4.69 17.43
N MET A 144 3.77 -5.16 17.64
CA MET A 144 2.69 -4.30 18.13
C MET A 144 2.96 -3.78 19.55
N CYS A 145 3.54 -4.59 20.43
CA CYS A 145 3.85 -4.23 21.81
C CYS A 145 4.96 -3.18 21.94
N HIS A 146 5.87 -3.09 20.96
CA HIS A 146 6.97 -2.12 20.95
C HIS A 146 6.59 -0.75 20.35
N GLN A 147 5.31 -0.54 20.01
CA GLN A 147 4.86 0.77 19.53
C GLN A 147 4.85 1.80 20.68
N PRO A 148 5.33 3.04 20.42
CA PRO A 148 5.36 4.08 21.43
C PRO A 148 3.95 4.33 21.99
N ASN A 149 3.88 4.57 23.30
CA ASN A 149 2.65 4.86 24.05
C ASN A 149 1.63 3.70 24.14
N ARG A 150 2.06 2.43 23.97
CA ARG A 150 1.19 1.27 24.20
C ARG A 150 1.69 0.34 25.29
N THR A 151 0.78 -0.04 26.18
CA THR A 151 0.97 -1.11 27.16
C THR A 151 0.10 -2.30 26.76
N GLY A 152 0.65 -3.20 25.94
CA GLY A 152 0.04 -4.48 25.57
C GLY A 152 -0.73 -4.52 24.26
N ILE A 153 -1.56 -5.57 24.12
CA ILE A 153 -2.26 -5.97 22.87
C ILE A 153 -3.76 -5.66 22.87
N ALA A 154 -4.22 -4.77 23.76
CA ALA A 154 -5.61 -4.38 23.87
C ALA A 154 -5.86 -3.04 23.16
N PHE A 155 -6.92 -2.96 22.37
CA PHE A 155 -7.28 -1.81 21.54
C PHE A 155 -8.71 -1.37 21.86
N HIS A 156 -8.99 -0.06 21.88
CA HIS A 156 -10.33 0.44 22.20
C HIS A 156 -11.31 0.17 21.06
N THR A 157 -10.84 0.21 19.82
CA THR A 157 -11.66 -0.02 18.64
C THR A 157 -11.14 -1.17 17.78
N CYS A 158 -12.03 -1.81 17.02
CA CYS A 158 -11.67 -2.83 16.03
C CYS A 158 -10.72 -2.24 14.98
N ARG A 159 -10.93 -0.97 14.60
CA ARG A 159 -10.10 -0.27 13.63
C ARG A 159 -8.67 -0.10 14.14
N GLU A 160 -8.48 0.37 15.37
CA GLU A 160 -7.16 0.48 15.99
C GLU A 160 -6.40 -0.84 16.04
N ALA A 161 -7.09 -1.95 16.31
CA ALA A 161 -6.49 -3.27 16.30
C ALA A 161 -6.02 -3.67 14.90
N ILE A 162 -6.84 -3.43 13.87
CA ILE A 162 -6.46 -3.69 12.47
C ILE A 162 -5.26 -2.83 12.05
N ASP A 163 -5.28 -1.54 12.39
CA ASP A 163 -4.19 -0.63 12.07
C ASP A 163 -2.90 -1.02 12.80
N ALA A 164 -2.98 -1.51 14.04
CA ALA A 164 -1.83 -2.02 14.78
C ALA A 164 -1.19 -3.23 14.09
N LEU A 165 -2.01 -4.20 13.64
CA LEU A 165 -1.52 -5.37 12.91
C LEU A 165 -0.87 -4.96 11.58
N SER A 166 -1.51 -4.04 10.85
CA SER A 166 -0.99 -3.49 9.60
C SER A 166 0.41 -2.87 9.79
N ARG A 167 0.57 -2.01 10.80
CA ARG A 167 1.86 -1.40 11.15
C ARG A 167 2.91 -2.44 11.51
N ALA A 168 2.56 -3.45 12.31
CA ALA A 168 3.47 -4.53 12.65
C ALA A 168 3.91 -5.35 11.42
N CYS A 169 3.02 -5.59 10.45
CA CYS A 169 3.39 -6.21 9.19
C CYS A 169 4.33 -5.31 8.37
N VAL A 170 4.07 -4.00 8.31
CA VAL A 170 4.96 -3.04 7.62
C VAL A 170 6.34 -3.01 8.25
N ASP A 171 6.42 -2.89 9.58
CA ASP A 171 7.69 -2.88 10.31
C ASP A 171 8.47 -4.18 10.08
N TYR A 172 7.78 -5.34 10.10
CA TYR A 172 8.38 -6.62 9.75
C TYR A 172 8.93 -6.63 8.32
N GLY A 173 8.13 -6.22 7.33
CA GLY A 173 8.55 -6.24 5.94
C GLY A 173 9.75 -5.33 5.66
N ARG A 174 9.78 -4.16 6.31
CA ARG A 174 10.92 -3.22 6.23
C ARG A 174 12.17 -3.78 6.91
N GLU A 175 12.04 -4.41 8.07
CA GLU A 175 13.13 -5.12 8.75
C GLU A 175 13.74 -6.18 7.84
N GLN A 176 12.92 -7.03 7.21
CA GLN A 176 13.40 -8.07 6.27
C GLN A 176 14.11 -7.47 5.05
N ALA A 177 13.67 -6.29 4.59
CA ALA A 177 14.28 -5.55 3.49
C ALA A 177 15.51 -4.70 3.89
N GLY A 178 15.89 -4.66 5.17
CA GLY A 178 16.97 -3.78 5.67
C GLY A 178 16.64 -2.29 5.55
N LEU A 179 15.36 -1.93 5.49
CA LEU A 179 14.88 -0.55 5.40
C LEU A 179 14.70 0.05 6.79
N PRO A 180 14.91 1.38 6.96
CA PRO A 180 14.72 2.04 8.25
C PRO A 180 13.27 1.94 8.71
N ALA A 181 13.03 1.85 10.03
CA ALA A 181 11.68 1.84 10.59
C ALA A 181 10.89 3.12 10.22
N ILE A 182 9.57 3.00 10.15
CA ILE A 182 8.70 4.15 9.90
C ILE A 182 8.49 4.92 11.19
N ASP A 183 8.60 6.25 11.10
CA ASP A 183 8.16 7.15 12.16
C ASP A 183 6.64 7.33 12.05
N TRP A 184 5.90 6.45 12.72
CA TRP A 184 4.44 6.41 12.66
C TRP A 184 3.76 7.63 13.27
N GLU A 185 4.45 8.41 14.11
CA GLU A 185 3.93 9.65 14.69
C GLU A 185 3.90 10.78 13.65
N LYS A 186 4.82 10.77 12.68
CA LYS A 186 4.85 11.74 11.58
C LYS A 186 3.83 11.48 10.46
N LEU A 187 3.24 10.29 10.43
CA LEU A 187 2.27 9.88 9.40
C LEU A 187 0.81 9.98 9.86
N ALA A 188 0.54 10.12 11.17
CA ALA A 188 -0.79 10.20 11.76
C ALA A 188 -1.27 11.66 11.85
#